data_AF-Q49021-F1
#
_entry.id   AF-Q49021-F1
#
_cell.length_a   1.000
_cell.length_b   1.000
_cell.length_c   1.000
_cell.angle_alpha   90.00
_cell.angle_beta   90.00
_cell.angle_gamma   90.00
#
_symmetry.space_group_name_H-M   'P 1'
#
loop_
_entity.id
_entity.type
_entity.pdbx_description
1 polymer ?
#
loop_
_entity_poly.entity_id
_entity_poly.type
_entity_poly.pdbx_seq_one_letter_code
_entity_poly.pdbx_strand_id
1 'polypeptide(L)'
;NKDLESEYLKIYFPKLSVLVTGYDIIFFWVAGNDFSNFRIYKIPFKDVLIHGLVRDELNRKMSKSLGNGIDPMDVINNNGCDSLRLFLLTNSTPGQDIRYSNEKILASWNFINKLWNASRYVFLNLDDHFEFDPNFYKTDLEITNQWILTQLSKTQAYVYEKMNKYEFSLAGNHLWDFVWNKYCSWYIEFSKVNLSNDKFNYQTKQTLFYVLKEILIMLHPLIPFVSEEIYLNMMLKESILLEPICKWRNLFKYDVKRIY
;
A
#
# COMPACT_ATOMS: atom_id res chain seq x y z
N ASN A 1 4.93 -29.75 -33.58
CA ASN A 1 4.71 -29.89 -32.12
C ASN A 1 5.99 -29.98 -31.31
N LYS A 2 7.08 -29.25 -31.66
CA LYS A 2 8.29 -29.14 -30.83
C LYS A 2 8.39 -27.79 -30.09
N ASP A 3 7.60 -26.79 -30.49
CA ASP A 3 7.59 -25.46 -29.86
C ASP A 3 6.78 -25.40 -28.55
N LEU A 4 6.18 -26.51 -28.13
CA LEU A 4 5.36 -26.64 -26.91
C LEU A 4 6.18 -27.07 -25.68
N GLU A 5 7.49 -27.23 -25.81
CA GLU A 5 8.37 -27.76 -24.75
C GLU A 5 9.19 -26.69 -24.00
N SER A 6 8.84 -25.41 -24.14
CA SER A 6 9.49 -24.34 -23.37
C SER A 6 9.36 -24.61 -21.86
N GLU A 7 10.49 -24.60 -21.16
CA GLU A 7 10.55 -24.76 -19.70
C GLU A 7 9.71 -23.68 -19.00
N TYR A 8 9.73 -22.45 -19.53
CA TYR A 8 8.92 -21.34 -19.03
C TYR A 8 7.41 -21.59 -19.16
N LEU A 9 6.98 -22.23 -20.25
CA LEU A 9 5.57 -22.58 -20.43
C LEU A 9 5.13 -23.59 -19.36
N LYS A 10 5.96 -24.58 -19.04
CA LYS A 10 5.66 -25.57 -17.98
C LYS A 10 5.70 -24.96 -16.56
N ILE A 11 6.57 -23.97 -16.35
CA ILE A 11 6.70 -23.29 -15.04
C ILE A 11 5.52 -22.36 -14.79
N TYR A 12 5.17 -21.51 -15.76
CA TYR A 12 4.22 -20.40 -15.57
C TYR A 12 2.81 -20.70 -16.10
N PHE A 13 2.64 -21.71 -16.97
CA PHE A 13 1.34 -22.09 -17.51
C PHE A 13 1.00 -23.54 -17.08
N PRO A 14 -0.22 -23.80 -16.56
CA PRO A 14 -1.35 -22.90 -16.31
C PRO A 14 -1.28 -22.21 -14.92
N LYS A 15 -0.07 -21.94 -14.40
CA LYS A 15 0.12 -21.39 -13.05
C LYS A 15 -0.08 -19.87 -12.96
N LEU A 16 -0.60 -19.21 -14.00
CA LEU A 16 -0.88 -17.78 -13.92
C LEU A 16 -1.93 -17.56 -12.82
N SER A 17 -1.56 -16.85 -11.76
CA SER A 17 -2.43 -16.74 -10.59
C SER A 17 -3.65 -15.88 -10.88
N VAL A 18 -3.47 -14.72 -11.53
CA VAL A 18 -4.53 -13.71 -11.69
C VAL A 18 -4.43 -13.03 -13.04
N LEU A 19 -5.57 -12.91 -13.74
CA LEU A 19 -5.73 -12.04 -14.90
C LEU A 19 -6.42 -10.74 -14.48
N VAL A 20 -5.81 -9.58 -14.74
CA VAL A 20 -6.40 -8.26 -14.42
C VAL A 20 -6.81 -7.57 -15.72
N THR A 21 -8.08 -7.16 -15.83
CA THR A 21 -8.59 -6.52 -17.05
C THR A 21 -9.80 -5.63 -16.80
N GLY A 22 -10.04 -4.68 -17.72
CA GLY A 22 -11.30 -3.95 -17.83
C GLY A 22 -12.45 -4.84 -18.29
N TYR A 23 -13.69 -4.50 -17.91
CA TYR A 23 -14.86 -5.27 -18.29
C TYR A 23 -15.20 -5.19 -19.80
N ASP A 24 -14.65 -4.23 -20.52
CA ASP A 24 -14.96 -3.97 -21.93
C ASP A 24 -14.40 -5.02 -22.89
N ILE A 25 -13.37 -5.76 -22.48
CA ILE A 25 -12.74 -6.82 -23.29
C ILE A 25 -12.97 -8.24 -22.75
N ILE A 26 -13.93 -8.44 -21.85
CA ILE A 26 -14.26 -9.77 -21.30
C ILE A 26 -14.56 -10.78 -22.41
N PHE A 27 -15.47 -10.44 -23.33
CA PHE A 27 -15.88 -11.38 -24.39
C PHE A 27 -14.81 -11.58 -25.46
N PHE A 28 -14.13 -10.51 -25.86
CA PHE A 28 -13.17 -10.57 -26.96
C PHE A 28 -11.82 -11.16 -26.54
N TRP A 29 -11.42 -10.98 -25.29
CA TRP A 29 -10.09 -11.35 -24.82
C TRP A 29 -10.11 -12.45 -23.77
N VAL A 30 -10.89 -12.31 -22.69
CA VAL A 30 -10.93 -13.33 -21.62
C VAL A 30 -11.56 -14.62 -22.15
N ALA A 31 -12.78 -14.54 -22.67
CA ALA A 31 -13.46 -15.71 -23.24
C ALA A 31 -12.74 -16.24 -24.48
N GLY A 32 -12.23 -15.36 -25.36
CA GLY A 32 -11.45 -15.76 -26.53
C GLY A 32 -10.19 -16.58 -26.18
N ASN A 33 -9.45 -16.18 -25.14
CA ASN A 33 -8.31 -16.93 -24.62
C ASN A 33 -8.75 -18.27 -24.00
N ASP A 34 -9.84 -18.29 -23.24
CA ASP A 34 -10.34 -19.52 -22.65
C ASP A 34 -10.77 -20.54 -23.72
N PHE A 35 -11.52 -20.14 -24.75
CA PHE A 35 -11.95 -21.05 -25.81
C PHE A 35 -10.78 -21.60 -26.64
N SER A 36 -9.80 -20.75 -26.95
CA SER A 36 -8.61 -21.14 -27.74
C SER A 36 -7.71 -22.09 -26.96
N ASN A 37 -7.52 -21.82 -25.66
CA ASN A 37 -6.70 -22.65 -24.79
C ASN A 37 -7.41 -23.91 -24.34
N PHE A 38 -8.72 -23.92 -24.10
CA PHE A 38 -9.43 -25.10 -23.59
C PHE A 38 -9.28 -26.34 -24.49
N ARG A 39 -9.08 -26.13 -25.80
CA ARG A 39 -8.92 -27.21 -26.77
C ARG A 39 -7.50 -27.77 -26.86
N ILE A 40 -6.49 -27.05 -26.34
CA ILE A 40 -5.05 -27.35 -26.48
C ILE A 40 -4.36 -27.50 -25.11
N TYR A 41 -4.86 -26.80 -24.08
CA TYR A 41 -4.33 -26.67 -22.72
C TYR A 41 -5.47 -26.62 -21.65
N LYS A 42 -5.08 -26.47 -20.37
CA LYS A 42 -5.99 -26.22 -19.23
C LYS A 42 -6.32 -24.72 -19.11
N ILE A 43 -7.30 -24.40 -18.24
CA ILE A 43 -7.68 -23.01 -17.91
C ILE A 43 -6.40 -22.21 -17.55
N PRO A 44 -6.13 -21.09 -18.24
CA PRO A 44 -4.85 -20.35 -18.16
C PRO A 44 -4.62 -19.61 -16.84
N PHE A 45 -5.69 -19.22 -16.13
CA PHE A 45 -5.62 -18.39 -14.93
C PHE A 45 -6.53 -18.93 -13.82
N LYS A 46 -6.11 -18.78 -12.55
CA LYS A 46 -6.89 -19.20 -11.38
C LYS A 46 -7.99 -18.19 -11.03
N ASP A 47 -7.63 -16.91 -10.95
CA ASP A 47 -8.55 -15.81 -10.64
C ASP A 47 -8.60 -14.81 -11.82
N VAL A 48 -9.75 -14.17 -12.03
CA VAL A 48 -9.90 -13.04 -12.97
C VAL A 48 -10.43 -11.84 -12.21
N LEU A 49 -9.61 -10.78 -12.13
CA LEU A 49 -9.95 -9.52 -11.49
C LEU A 49 -10.42 -8.51 -12.55
N ILE A 50 -11.70 -8.16 -12.48
CA ILE A 50 -12.31 -7.21 -13.40
C ILE A 50 -12.41 -5.84 -12.74
N HIS A 51 -11.77 -4.85 -13.35
CA HIS A 51 -11.87 -3.45 -12.96
C HIS A 51 -12.78 -2.65 -13.91
N GLY A 52 -13.29 -1.52 -13.44
CA GLY A 52 -13.99 -0.57 -14.31
C GLY A 52 -13.03 0.22 -15.19
N LEU A 53 -13.59 1.11 -15.98
CA LEU A 53 -12.88 2.05 -16.84
C LEU A 53 -12.69 3.38 -16.12
N VAL A 54 -11.62 4.08 -16.47
CA VAL A 54 -11.46 5.48 -16.07
C VAL A 54 -12.32 6.35 -16.98
N ARG A 55 -13.12 7.22 -16.37
CA ARG A 55 -14.00 8.19 -17.02
C ARG A 55 -13.48 9.60 -16.80
N ASP A 56 -13.85 10.51 -17.69
CA ASP A 56 -13.56 11.93 -17.52
C ASP A 56 -14.32 12.55 -16.34
N GLU A 57 -14.06 13.82 -16.04
CA GLU A 57 -14.72 14.55 -14.93
C GLU A 57 -16.24 14.65 -15.10
N LEU A 58 -16.75 14.55 -16.34
CA LEU A 58 -18.17 14.55 -16.69
C LEU A 58 -18.77 13.13 -16.76
N ASN A 59 -18.04 12.13 -16.29
CA ASN A 59 -18.44 10.71 -16.28
C ASN A 59 -18.63 10.08 -17.66
N ARG A 60 -18.03 10.64 -18.71
CA ARG A 60 -18.03 10.09 -20.07
C ARG A 60 -16.86 9.14 -20.23
N LYS A 61 -17.02 8.12 -21.08
CA LYS A 61 -15.93 7.23 -21.46
C LYS A 61 -14.83 8.06 -22.12
N MET A 62 -13.59 7.91 -21.67
CA MET A 62 -12.46 8.56 -22.34
C MET A 62 -12.26 7.94 -23.73
N SER A 63 -12.17 8.78 -24.77
CA SER A 63 -11.89 8.33 -26.13
C SER A 63 -11.11 9.38 -26.92
N LYS A 64 -10.32 8.92 -27.90
CA LYS A 64 -9.62 9.81 -28.83
C LYS A 64 -10.59 10.68 -29.64
N SER A 65 -11.77 10.15 -29.97
CA SER A 65 -12.78 10.88 -30.75
C SER A 65 -13.45 12.03 -29.99
N LEU A 66 -13.57 11.92 -28.67
CA LEU A 66 -14.13 12.97 -27.82
C LEU A 66 -13.08 13.97 -27.34
N GLY A 67 -11.79 13.68 -27.53
CA GLY A 67 -10.68 14.55 -27.09
C GLY A 67 -10.60 14.71 -25.57
N ASN A 68 -11.30 13.87 -24.79
CA ASN A 68 -11.37 13.91 -23.33
C ASN A 68 -10.40 12.93 -22.64
N GLY A 69 -9.45 12.38 -23.41
CA GLY A 69 -8.41 11.51 -22.86
C GLY A 69 -7.39 12.34 -22.10
N ILE A 70 -7.11 11.92 -20.86
CA ILE A 70 -6.09 12.54 -20.01
C ILE A 70 -4.82 11.71 -20.15
N ASP A 71 -3.71 12.35 -20.53
CA ASP A 71 -2.43 11.66 -20.61
C ASP A 71 -1.90 11.40 -19.18
N PRO A 72 -1.65 10.13 -18.81
CA PRO A 72 -1.05 9.80 -17.52
C PRO A 72 0.29 10.51 -17.29
N MET A 73 1.08 10.76 -18.33
CA MET A 73 2.39 11.40 -18.19
C MET A 73 2.27 12.87 -17.76
N ASP A 74 1.25 13.59 -18.23
CA ASP A 74 0.99 14.96 -17.79
C ASP A 74 0.64 15.01 -16.30
N VAL A 75 -0.18 14.05 -15.84
CA VAL A 75 -0.54 13.92 -14.42
C VAL A 75 0.68 13.56 -13.58
N ILE A 76 1.53 12.65 -14.06
CA ILE A 76 2.76 12.24 -13.38
C ILE A 76 3.72 13.44 -13.26
N ASN A 77 3.86 14.24 -14.31
CA ASN A 77 4.73 15.42 -14.28
C ASN A 77 4.24 16.48 -13.26
N ASN A 78 2.92 16.62 -13.09
CA ASN A 78 2.33 17.61 -12.19
C ASN A 78 2.23 17.13 -10.73
N ASN A 79 1.87 15.87 -10.50
CA ASN A 79 1.52 15.36 -9.17
C ASN A 79 2.36 14.16 -8.72
N GLY A 80 3.22 13.62 -9.58
CA GLY A 80 4.03 12.43 -9.30
C GLY A 80 3.31 11.11 -9.54
N CYS A 81 4.08 10.06 -9.84
CA CYS A 81 3.57 8.72 -10.15
C CYS A 81 2.80 8.10 -8.99
N ASP A 82 3.32 8.22 -7.77
CA ASP A 82 2.70 7.65 -6.57
C ASP A 82 1.32 8.25 -6.28
N SER A 83 1.13 9.54 -6.52
CA SER A 83 -0.17 10.19 -6.35
C SER A 83 -1.22 9.63 -7.31
N LEU A 84 -0.84 9.42 -8.58
CA LEU A 84 -1.72 8.82 -9.58
C LEU A 84 -2.05 7.36 -9.23
N ARG A 85 -1.05 6.56 -8.85
CA ARG A 85 -1.24 5.17 -8.43
C ARG A 85 -2.18 5.07 -7.22
N LEU A 86 -1.91 5.87 -6.19
CA LEU A 86 -2.70 5.88 -4.97
C LEU A 86 -4.14 6.30 -5.27
N PHE A 87 -4.35 7.34 -6.09
CA PHE A 87 -5.67 7.76 -6.54
C PHE A 87 -6.44 6.61 -7.19
N LEU A 88 -5.85 5.96 -8.20
CA LEU A 88 -6.50 4.89 -8.96
C LEU A 88 -6.84 3.68 -8.07
N LEU A 89 -5.95 3.29 -7.16
CA LEU A 89 -6.12 2.10 -6.31
C LEU A 89 -7.08 2.35 -5.14
N THR A 90 -7.14 3.57 -4.60
CA THR A 90 -8.01 3.91 -3.46
C THR A 90 -9.42 4.31 -3.87
N ASN A 91 -9.62 4.74 -5.12
CA ASN A 91 -10.91 5.17 -5.66
C ASN A 91 -11.54 4.16 -6.63
N SER A 92 -10.96 2.96 -6.75
CA SER A 92 -11.54 1.87 -7.53
C SER A 92 -12.26 0.87 -6.62
N THR A 93 -13.57 0.81 -6.73
CA THR A 93 -14.31 -0.37 -6.28
C THR A 93 -14.25 -1.39 -7.42
N PRO A 94 -13.93 -2.68 -7.15
CA PRO A 94 -13.92 -3.70 -8.20
C PRO A 94 -15.21 -3.70 -9.03
N GLY A 95 -15.06 -3.73 -10.36
CA GLY A 95 -16.17 -3.66 -11.33
C GLY A 95 -16.84 -2.29 -11.51
N GLN A 96 -16.48 -1.26 -10.74
CA GLN A 96 -17.04 0.09 -10.90
C GLN A 96 -16.07 1.02 -11.64
N ASP A 97 -16.64 1.90 -12.45
CA ASP A 97 -15.87 2.93 -13.16
C ASP A 97 -15.32 3.97 -12.20
N ILE A 98 -14.14 4.49 -12.51
CA ILE A 98 -13.48 5.53 -11.72
C ILE A 98 -13.67 6.85 -12.45
N ARG A 99 -14.27 7.84 -11.78
CA ARG A 99 -14.30 9.21 -12.29
C ARG A 99 -12.96 9.88 -12.00
N TYR A 100 -12.28 10.35 -13.04
CA TYR A 100 -11.09 11.17 -12.90
C TYR A 100 -11.42 12.45 -12.13
N SER A 101 -10.54 12.84 -11.21
CA SER A 101 -10.72 14.04 -10.39
C SER A 101 -9.36 14.57 -9.94
N ASN A 102 -9.04 15.78 -10.40
CA ASN A 102 -7.83 16.48 -9.99
C ASN A 102 -7.79 16.73 -8.47
N GLU A 103 -8.93 17.01 -7.84
CA GLU A 103 -9.05 17.17 -6.39
C GLU A 103 -8.61 15.91 -5.62
N LYS A 104 -9.05 14.72 -6.08
CA LYS A 104 -8.67 13.45 -5.45
C LYS A 104 -7.21 13.07 -5.67
N ILE A 105 -6.63 13.46 -6.82
CA ILE A 105 -5.20 13.31 -7.07
C ILE A 105 -4.41 14.22 -6.13
N LEU A 106 -4.85 15.47 -5.96
CA LEU A 106 -4.24 16.40 -5.01
C LEU A 106 -4.34 15.89 -3.57
N ALA A 107 -5.46 15.29 -3.17
CA ALA A 107 -5.58 14.63 -1.88
C ALA A 107 -4.56 13.49 -1.70
N SER A 108 -4.33 12.70 -2.75
CA SER A 108 -3.32 11.63 -2.75
C SER A 108 -1.90 12.18 -2.60
N TRP A 109 -1.60 13.28 -3.29
CA TRP A 109 -0.33 14.00 -3.14
C TRP A 109 -0.14 14.55 -1.72
N ASN A 110 -1.19 15.16 -1.14
CA ASN A 110 -1.16 15.68 0.23
C ASN A 110 -0.90 14.57 1.25
N PHE A 111 -1.47 13.38 1.06
CA PHE A 111 -1.19 12.21 1.89
C PHE A 111 0.27 11.78 1.82
N ILE A 112 0.83 11.68 0.62
CA ILE A 112 2.24 11.33 0.41
C ILE A 112 3.15 12.38 1.06
N ASN A 113 2.84 13.67 0.89
CA ASN A 113 3.58 14.74 1.55
C ASN A 113 3.46 14.67 3.08
N LYS A 114 2.29 14.31 3.62
CA LYS A 114 2.12 14.09 5.07
C LYS A 114 3.00 12.94 5.57
N LEU A 115 3.08 11.84 4.83
CA LEU A 115 3.97 10.72 5.14
C LEU A 115 5.44 11.13 5.10
N TRP A 116 5.85 11.91 4.11
CA TRP A 116 7.21 12.46 4.00
C TRP A 116 7.57 13.36 5.19
N ASN A 117 6.64 14.22 5.63
CA ASN A 117 6.88 15.06 6.81
C ASN A 117 6.93 14.24 8.11
N ALA A 118 6.11 13.20 8.21
CA ALA A 118 6.16 12.26 9.33
C ALA A 118 7.50 11.50 9.39
N SER A 119 8.03 11.04 8.25
CA SER A 119 9.33 10.36 8.22
C SER A 119 10.48 11.30 8.60
N ARG A 120 10.47 12.55 8.09
CA ARG A 120 11.43 13.59 8.50
C ARG A 120 11.38 13.83 10.00
N TYR A 121 10.18 13.91 10.60
CA TYR A 121 10.05 14.05 12.04
C TYR A 121 10.70 12.87 12.78
N VAL A 122 10.47 11.63 12.35
CA VAL A 122 11.11 10.46 12.96
C VAL A 122 12.62 10.59 12.88
N PHE A 123 13.19 10.76 11.68
CA PHE A 123 14.64 10.82 11.49
C PHE A 123 15.32 11.96 12.25
N LEU A 124 14.69 13.13 12.34
CA LEU A 124 15.22 14.26 13.12
C LEU A 124 15.29 14.00 14.63
N ASN A 125 14.48 13.05 15.13
CA ASN A 125 14.47 12.67 16.54
C ASN A 125 15.26 11.39 16.80
N LEU A 126 15.86 10.75 15.80
CA LEU A 126 16.80 9.65 16.02
C LEU A 126 18.19 10.22 16.31
N ASP A 127 18.91 9.61 17.23
CA ASP A 127 20.30 9.99 17.51
C ASP A 127 21.23 9.44 16.41
N ASP A 128 22.41 10.03 16.25
CA ASP A 128 23.43 9.59 15.26
C ASP A 128 23.86 8.12 15.46
N HIS A 129 23.65 7.57 16.66
CA HIS A 129 23.94 6.18 17.03
C HIS A 129 22.68 5.35 17.25
N PHE A 130 21.56 5.74 16.65
CA PHE A 130 20.32 4.97 16.75
C PHE A 130 20.52 3.59 16.09
N GLU A 131 20.41 2.55 16.91
CA GLU A 131 20.33 1.16 16.46
C GLU A 131 18.90 0.65 16.69
N PHE A 132 18.29 0.14 15.62
CA PHE A 132 16.97 -0.47 15.72
C PHE A 132 17.06 -1.81 16.46
N ASP A 133 16.35 -1.94 17.59
CA ASP A 133 16.23 -3.20 18.34
C ASP A 133 14.96 -3.93 17.91
N PRO A 134 15.04 -5.07 17.20
CA PRO A 134 13.87 -5.84 16.78
C PRO A 134 13.03 -6.41 17.93
N ASN A 135 13.54 -6.38 19.17
CA ASN A 135 12.89 -6.93 20.35
C ASN A 135 12.48 -5.86 21.38
N PHE A 136 12.52 -4.57 21.01
CA PHE A 136 12.24 -3.45 21.92
C PHE A 136 10.89 -3.57 22.65
N TYR A 137 9.91 -4.25 22.04
CA TYR A 137 8.57 -4.43 22.57
C TYR A 137 8.45 -5.50 23.67
N LYS A 138 9.52 -6.23 23.99
CA LYS A 138 9.55 -7.20 25.10
C LYS A 138 9.69 -6.54 26.47
N THR A 139 10.05 -5.26 26.51
CA THR A 139 10.12 -4.49 27.76
C THR A 139 8.77 -3.89 28.13
N ASP A 140 8.65 -3.36 29.35
CA ASP A 140 7.47 -2.61 29.78
C ASP A 140 7.35 -1.30 28.99
N LEU A 141 6.44 -1.30 28.01
CA LEU A 141 6.19 -0.15 27.15
C LEU A 141 5.21 0.82 27.82
N GLU A 142 5.40 2.11 27.57
CA GLU A 142 4.45 3.16 27.93
C GLU A 142 3.11 2.97 27.18
N ILE A 143 2.01 3.43 27.79
CA ILE A 143 0.66 3.11 27.34
C ILE A 143 0.36 3.59 25.91
N THR A 144 0.86 4.76 25.50
CA THR A 144 0.71 5.28 24.13
C THR A 144 1.50 4.45 23.12
N ASN A 145 2.68 3.93 23.49
CA ASN A 145 3.47 3.02 22.64
C ASN A 145 2.75 1.68 22.46
N GLN A 146 2.21 1.09 23.54
CA GLN A 146 1.41 -0.13 23.47
C GLN A 146 0.17 0.04 22.56
N TRP A 147 -0.46 1.21 22.64
CA TRP A 147 -1.64 1.51 21.84
C TRP A 147 -1.37 1.59 20.36
N ILE A 148 -0.35 2.34 19.92
CA ILE A 148 -0.08 2.46 18.48
C ILE A 148 0.33 1.11 17.89
N LEU A 149 1.07 0.28 18.63
CA LEU A 149 1.43 -1.08 18.22
C LEU A 149 0.20 -2.00 18.10
N THR A 150 -0.77 -1.82 19.00
CA THR A 150 -2.06 -2.53 18.93
C THR A 150 -2.89 -2.07 17.73
N GLN A 151 -2.94 -0.76 17.45
CA GLN A 151 -3.61 -0.24 16.25
C GLN A 151 -2.93 -0.73 14.98
N LEU A 152 -1.61 -0.69 14.92
CA LEU A 152 -0.82 -1.20 13.81
C LEU A 152 -1.13 -2.67 13.53
N SER A 153 -1.16 -3.52 14.57
CA SER A 153 -1.49 -4.95 14.41
C SER A 153 -2.89 -5.16 13.82
N LYS A 154 -3.88 -4.35 14.24
CA LYS A 154 -5.24 -4.40 13.69
C LYS A 154 -5.27 -3.96 12.23
N THR A 155 -4.59 -2.85 11.91
CA THR A 155 -4.49 -2.33 10.55
C THR A 155 -3.79 -3.33 9.63
N GLN A 156 -2.68 -3.93 10.07
CA GLN A 156 -1.98 -4.99 9.34
C GLN A 156 -2.92 -6.16 9.05
N ALA A 157 -3.61 -6.71 10.06
CA ALA A 157 -4.54 -7.82 9.86
C ALA A 157 -5.63 -7.50 8.82
N TYR A 158 -6.20 -6.28 8.89
CA TYR A 158 -7.20 -5.81 7.94
C TYR A 158 -6.63 -5.68 6.53
N VAL A 159 -5.51 -4.97 6.37
CA VAL A 159 -4.85 -4.79 5.07
C VAL A 159 -4.48 -6.13 4.45
N TYR A 160 -3.93 -7.07 5.24
CA TYR A 160 -3.62 -8.42 4.77
C TYR A 160 -4.85 -9.15 4.24
N GLU A 161 -5.96 -9.13 4.96
CA GLU A 161 -7.21 -9.75 4.53
C GLU A 161 -7.71 -9.14 3.21
N LYS A 162 -7.72 -7.81 3.13
CA LYS A 162 -8.23 -7.07 1.97
C LYS A 162 -7.36 -7.22 0.73
N MET A 163 -6.03 -7.20 0.88
CA MET A 163 -5.09 -7.43 -0.21
C MET A 163 -5.24 -8.84 -0.79
N ASN A 164 -5.45 -9.87 0.05
CA ASN A 164 -5.69 -11.25 -0.41
C ASN A 164 -7.02 -11.43 -1.15
N LYS A 165 -7.98 -10.53 -0.94
CA LYS A 165 -9.27 -10.50 -1.63
C LYS A 165 -9.29 -9.55 -2.84
N TYR A 166 -8.14 -8.97 -3.19
CA TYR A 166 -8.01 -7.95 -4.24
C TYR A 166 -8.84 -6.66 -3.96
N GLU A 167 -9.20 -6.41 -2.69
CA GLU A 167 -9.95 -5.23 -2.26
C GLU A 167 -9.00 -4.05 -1.93
N PHE A 168 -8.22 -3.62 -2.93
CA PHE A 168 -7.16 -2.61 -2.77
C PHE A 168 -7.67 -1.26 -2.25
N SER A 169 -8.86 -0.84 -2.69
CA SER A 169 -9.45 0.42 -2.22
C SER A 169 -9.73 0.40 -0.72
N LEU A 170 -10.28 -0.70 -0.20
CA LEU A 170 -10.54 -0.84 1.24
C LEU A 170 -9.24 -0.90 2.04
N ALA A 171 -8.25 -1.67 1.55
CA ALA A 171 -6.93 -1.75 2.17
C ALA A 171 -6.27 -0.38 2.24
N GLY A 172 -6.21 0.34 1.11
CA GLY A 172 -5.58 1.65 1.00
C GLY A 172 -6.28 2.71 1.84
N ASN A 173 -7.61 2.76 1.84
CA ASN A 173 -8.37 3.73 2.65
C ASN A 173 -8.22 3.48 4.16
N HIS A 174 -8.20 2.21 4.59
CA HIS A 174 -7.97 1.88 6.00
C HIS A 174 -6.55 2.24 6.45
N LEU A 175 -5.56 1.99 5.58
CA LEU A 175 -4.18 2.37 5.82
C LEU A 175 -4.01 3.90 5.83
N TRP A 176 -4.70 4.61 4.96
CA TRP A 176 -4.74 6.08 4.95
C TRP A 176 -5.24 6.62 6.30
N ASP A 177 -6.38 6.13 6.80
CA ASP A 177 -6.93 6.52 8.10
C ASP A 177 -5.95 6.25 9.24
N PHE A 178 -5.30 5.08 9.25
CA PHE A 178 -4.28 4.76 10.25
C PHE A 178 -3.11 5.75 10.22
N VAL A 179 -2.53 6.00 9.05
CA VAL A 179 -1.39 6.91 8.91
C VAL A 179 -1.78 8.33 9.30
N TRP A 180 -2.90 8.83 8.81
CA TRP A 180 -3.31 10.22 9.02
C TRP A 180 -3.81 10.43 10.45
N ASN A 181 -4.82 9.67 10.87
CA ASN A 181 -5.52 9.93 12.12
C ASN A 181 -4.83 9.27 13.30
N LYS A 182 -4.34 8.03 13.20
CA LYS A 182 -3.74 7.33 14.36
C LYS A 182 -2.28 7.67 14.55
N TYR A 183 -1.48 7.56 13.49
CA TYR A 183 -0.04 7.78 13.58
C TYR A 183 0.29 9.28 13.62
N CYS A 184 -0.09 10.04 12.59
CA CYS A 184 0.31 11.43 12.48
C CYS A 184 -0.41 12.36 13.47
N SER A 185 -1.73 12.27 13.61
CA SER A 185 -2.48 13.21 14.45
C SER A 185 -2.40 12.90 15.95
N TRP A 186 -2.28 11.63 16.34
CA TRP A 186 -2.25 11.22 17.75
C TRP A 186 -0.85 10.77 18.19
N TYR A 187 -0.30 9.73 17.58
CA TYR A 187 0.93 9.12 18.11
C TYR A 187 2.15 10.04 18.01
N ILE A 188 2.33 10.76 16.90
CA ILE A 188 3.41 11.74 16.78
C ILE A 188 3.29 12.81 17.88
N GLU A 189 2.08 13.28 18.19
CA GLU A 189 1.89 14.27 19.26
C GLU A 189 2.20 13.69 20.65
N PHE A 190 1.77 12.45 20.94
CA PHE A 190 2.17 11.75 22.17
C PHE A 190 3.68 11.57 22.27
N SER A 191 4.33 11.25 21.15
CA SER A 191 5.78 11.03 21.12
C SER A 191 6.58 12.27 21.51
N LYS A 192 6.10 13.49 21.24
CA LYS A 192 6.80 14.74 21.63
C LYS A 192 6.95 14.84 23.15
N VAL A 193 5.94 14.42 23.89
CA VAL A 193 5.96 14.40 25.37
C VAL A 193 6.91 13.30 25.86
N ASN A 194 6.81 12.10 25.29
CA ASN A 194 7.61 10.95 25.72
C ASN A 194 9.09 11.07 25.37
N LEU A 195 9.44 11.74 24.27
CA LEU A 195 10.82 12.01 23.87
C LEU A 195 11.52 12.98 24.84
N SER A 196 10.77 13.83 25.55
CA SER A 196 11.35 14.72 26.57
C SER A 196 11.60 14.02 27.91
N ASN A 197 11.17 12.77 28.06
CA ASN A 197 11.29 11.99 29.29
C ASN A 197 12.31 10.85 29.11
N ASP A 198 13.44 10.90 29.82
CA ASP A 198 14.53 9.93 29.70
C ASP A 198 14.08 8.47 29.88
N LYS A 199 13.06 8.22 30.71
CA LYS A 199 12.51 6.87 30.93
C LYS A 199 11.83 6.31 29.68
N PHE A 200 11.19 7.17 28.89
CA PHE A 200 10.36 6.77 27.75
C PHE A 200 11.00 7.09 26.40
N ASN A 201 12.06 7.89 26.37
CA ASN A 201 12.74 8.35 25.16
C ASN A 201 13.15 7.17 24.25
N TYR A 202 13.93 6.23 24.79
CA TYR A 202 14.44 5.07 24.04
C TYR A 202 13.31 4.25 23.38
N GLN A 203 12.33 3.81 24.17
CA GLN A 203 11.24 2.99 23.67
C GLN A 203 10.34 3.72 22.67
N THR A 204 10.21 5.04 22.80
CA THR A 204 9.41 5.87 21.88
C THR A 204 10.11 6.02 20.53
N LYS A 205 11.43 6.22 20.52
CA LYS A 205 12.23 6.22 19.26
C LYS A 205 12.12 4.89 18.53
N GLN A 206 12.27 3.77 19.24
CA GLN A 206 12.11 2.43 18.66
C GLN A 206 10.70 2.21 18.10
N THR A 207 9.67 2.66 18.82
CA THR A 207 8.27 2.52 18.38
C THR A 207 7.95 3.40 17.17
N LEU A 208 8.38 4.67 17.15
CA LEU A 208 8.25 5.57 15.98
C LEU A 208 8.89 4.96 14.73
N PHE A 209 10.14 4.51 14.86
CA PHE A 209 10.88 3.89 13.76
C PHE A 209 10.19 2.63 13.25
N TYR A 210 9.78 1.73 14.17
CA TYR A 210 9.10 0.49 13.82
C TYR A 210 7.76 0.71 13.13
N VAL A 211 6.92 1.61 13.67
CA VAL A 211 5.60 1.90 13.07
C VAL A 211 5.77 2.54 11.70
N LEU A 212 6.71 3.47 11.53
CA LEU A 212 7.03 4.04 10.22
C LEU A 212 7.47 2.97 9.22
N LYS A 213 8.41 2.09 9.62
CA LYS A 213 8.88 0.97 8.79
C LYS A 213 7.70 0.13 8.28
N GLU A 214 6.81 -0.28 9.19
CA GLU A 214 5.67 -1.12 8.82
C GLU A 214 4.66 -0.37 7.94
N ILE A 215 4.43 0.93 8.18
CA ILE A 215 3.63 1.77 7.27
C ILE A 215 4.20 1.75 5.85
N LEU A 216 5.52 1.91 5.69
CA LEU A 216 6.17 1.92 4.38
C LEU A 216 6.01 0.58 3.67
N ILE A 217 6.22 -0.53 4.39
CA ILE A 217 6.05 -1.89 3.83
C ILE A 217 4.60 -2.10 3.36
N MET A 218 3.61 -1.65 4.15
CA MET A 218 2.20 -1.75 3.78
C MET A 218 1.85 -0.87 2.56
N LEU A 219 2.45 0.31 2.47
CA LEU A 219 2.17 1.29 1.42
C LEU A 219 2.92 1.01 0.12
N HIS A 220 4.03 0.27 0.14
CA HIS A 220 4.89 0.07 -1.02
C HIS A 220 4.19 -0.47 -2.28
N PRO A 221 3.24 -1.42 -2.21
CA PRO A 221 2.48 -1.82 -3.39
C PRO A 221 1.69 -0.68 -4.05
N LEU A 222 1.30 0.33 -3.27
CA LEU A 222 0.52 1.49 -3.71
C LEU A 222 1.44 2.63 -4.18
N ILE A 223 2.44 2.99 -3.37
CA ILE A 223 3.33 4.15 -3.56
C ILE A 223 4.82 3.75 -3.57
N PRO A 224 5.28 2.99 -4.57
CA PRO A 224 6.59 2.36 -4.54
C PRO A 224 7.78 3.33 -4.46
N PHE A 225 7.70 4.52 -5.05
CA PHE A 225 8.87 5.40 -5.17
C PHE A 225 9.18 6.12 -3.86
N VAL A 226 8.18 6.80 -3.28
CA VAL A 226 8.36 7.53 -2.02
C VAL A 226 8.57 6.57 -0.85
N SER A 227 7.91 5.41 -0.85
CA SER A 227 8.12 4.43 0.23
C SER A 227 9.53 3.84 0.20
N GLU A 228 10.08 3.55 -0.98
CA GLU A 228 11.47 3.11 -1.15
C GLU A 228 12.45 4.17 -0.68
N GLU A 229 12.30 5.41 -1.14
CA GLU A 229 13.19 6.52 -0.79
C GLU A 229 13.25 6.76 0.73
N ILE A 230 12.09 6.73 1.40
CA ILE A 230 12.04 6.86 2.87
C ILE A 230 12.70 5.63 3.52
N TYR A 231 12.45 4.43 3.01
CA TYR A 231 12.99 3.19 3.58
C TYR A 231 14.52 3.10 3.46
N LEU A 232 15.10 3.53 2.34
CA LEU A 232 16.55 3.56 2.15
C LEU A 232 17.26 4.44 3.19
N ASN A 233 16.63 5.57 3.57
CA ASN A 233 17.11 6.43 4.65
C ASN A 233 17.06 5.77 6.04
N MET A 234 16.32 4.67 6.21
CA MET A 234 16.31 3.87 7.44
C MET A 234 17.53 2.94 7.56
N MET A 235 18.32 2.77 6.48
CA MET A 235 19.55 1.97 6.44
C MET A 235 19.41 0.52 6.95
N LEU A 236 18.26 -0.11 6.72
CA LEU A 236 18.00 -1.49 7.19
C LEU A 236 18.43 -2.57 6.18
N LYS A 237 18.00 -2.42 4.93
CA LYS A 237 18.28 -3.31 3.80
C LYS A 237 18.50 -2.48 2.55
N GLU A 238 19.05 -3.09 1.51
CA GLU A 238 19.31 -2.45 0.22
C GLU A 238 18.05 -2.00 -0.54
N SER A 239 16.89 -2.61 -0.26
CA SER A 239 15.61 -2.23 -0.84
C SER A 239 14.46 -2.78 0.01
N ILE A 240 13.33 -2.07 0.05
CA ILE A 240 12.14 -2.52 0.77
C ILE A 240 11.54 -3.81 0.19
N LEU A 241 11.85 -4.13 -1.07
CA LEU A 241 11.42 -5.37 -1.73
C LEU A 241 12.01 -6.63 -1.08
N LEU A 242 13.12 -6.48 -0.34
CA LEU A 242 13.74 -7.55 0.44
C LEU A 242 13.05 -7.77 1.79
N GLU A 243 12.07 -6.94 2.14
CA GLU A 243 11.22 -7.17 3.31
C GLU A 243 10.13 -8.21 3.01
N PRO A 244 9.85 -9.10 3.98
CA PRO A 244 8.76 -10.05 3.81
C PRO A 244 7.43 -9.30 3.84
N ILE A 245 6.83 -9.11 2.66
CA ILE A 245 5.45 -8.66 2.53
C ILE A 245 4.57 -9.68 3.28
N CYS A 246 3.72 -9.20 4.18
CA CYS A 246 2.59 -9.96 4.71
C CYS A 246 2.93 -11.20 5.58
N LYS A 247 3.93 -11.14 6.47
CA LYS A 247 4.01 -12.04 7.64
C LYS A 247 3.38 -11.42 8.91
N TRP A 248 2.32 -10.62 8.76
CA TRP A 248 1.73 -9.90 9.88
C TRP A 248 0.79 -10.80 10.69
N ARG A 249 1.33 -11.52 11.66
CA ARG A 249 0.53 -12.30 12.62
C ARG A 249 0.34 -11.52 13.91
N ASN A 250 -0.74 -10.74 14.03
CA ASN A 250 -1.30 -10.24 15.31
C ASN A 250 -0.25 -10.07 16.43
N LEU A 251 0.83 -9.33 16.14
CA LEU A 251 2.05 -9.39 16.95
C LEU A 251 1.82 -8.73 18.32
N PHE A 252 0.94 -7.73 18.36
CA PHE A 252 0.68 -6.94 19.54
C PHE A 252 -0.81 -7.01 19.93
N LYS A 253 -1.07 -7.47 21.15
CA LYS A 253 -2.38 -7.43 21.80
C LYS A 253 -2.21 -6.97 23.24
N TYR A 254 -2.19 -5.66 23.43
CA TYR A 254 -2.18 -5.05 24.76
C TYR A 254 -3.62 -4.70 25.18
N ASP A 255 -3.97 -4.87 26.46
CA ASP A 255 -5.28 -4.49 27.00
C ASP A 255 -5.34 -2.98 27.26
N VAL A 256 -5.45 -2.21 26.18
CA VAL A 256 -5.49 -0.74 26.25
C VAL A 256 -6.94 -0.28 26.29
N LYS A 257 -7.53 -0.22 27.49
CA LYS A 257 -8.98 -0.01 27.67
C LYS A 257 -9.54 1.36 27.29
N ARG A 258 -8.72 2.38 27.04
CA ARG A 258 -9.09 3.69 26.44
C ARG A 258 -7.85 4.60 26.43
N ILE A 259 -7.47 5.17 25.29
CA ILE A 259 -6.48 6.27 25.22
C ILE A 259 -7.13 7.59 24.79
N TYR A 260 -8.41 7.58 24.43
CA TYR A 260 -9.21 8.75 24.10
C TYR A 260 -10.68 8.33 24.03
#